data_AF-A0A1G1GDR7-F1
#
_entry.id   AF-A0A1G1GDR7-F1
#
_cell.length_a   1.000
_cell.length_b   1.000
_cell.length_c   1.000
_cell.angle_alpha   90.00
_cell.angle_beta   90.00
_cell.angle_gamma   90.00
#
_symmetry.space_group_name_H-M   'P 1'
#
loop_
_entity.id
_entity.type
_entity.pdbx_description
1 polymer ?
#
loop_
_entity_poly.entity_id
_entity_poly.type
_entity_poly.pdbx_seq_one_letter_code
_entity_poly.pdbx_strand_id
1 'polypeptide(L)'
;MIRLLAVVERDLRRFIRNPIVVLSSILMPILYLVILGNSFQGELKNLPLAVVNMDNGPYAARVIRLLQAIESGPRRIRVSEEVDQGRALDGIKEGKYKGALILPPDFSRNIIKRKEGGVGLFLDNTETIAAETIRSAIASAMTSIDVKFIPVREKGEQVIVRNIELYKKVDYDQSLIPGVVIMAIFLGTITTGAFNTVMDKFLGIEESYLLTPLTKRDIVIGLVTSGVINTTVISTLVLFFSALISGIYLWKTLSLYAFLSILLIIILTTLGLLGMMFVILGRANHPRIVGVLA
;
A
#
# COMPACT_ATOMS: atom_id res chain seq x y z
N MET A 1 37.80 -14.51 -14.48
CA MET A 1 37.26 -13.64 -13.40
C MET A 1 37.52 -12.16 -13.66
N ILE A 2 38.76 -11.72 -13.96
CA ILE A 2 39.07 -10.28 -14.20
C ILE A 2 38.22 -9.66 -15.33
N ARG A 3 37.95 -10.42 -16.41
CA ARG A 3 37.16 -9.97 -17.58
C ARG A 3 35.70 -9.66 -17.24
N LEU A 4 35.02 -10.56 -16.53
CA LEU A 4 33.64 -10.38 -16.11
C LEU A 4 33.50 -9.20 -15.14
N LEU A 5 34.44 -9.09 -14.19
CA LEU A 5 34.43 -8.02 -13.19
C LEU A 5 34.63 -6.65 -13.85
N ALA A 6 35.43 -6.56 -14.92
CA ALA A 6 35.57 -5.33 -15.70
C ALA A 6 34.26 -4.89 -16.37
N VAL A 7 33.45 -5.83 -16.88
CA VAL A 7 32.12 -5.52 -17.45
C VAL A 7 31.19 -5.01 -16.35
N VAL A 8 31.17 -5.69 -15.19
CA VAL A 8 30.35 -5.29 -14.03
C VAL A 8 30.74 -3.89 -13.56
N GLU A 9 32.03 -3.62 -13.38
CA GLU A 9 32.54 -2.34 -12.90
C GLU A 9 32.25 -1.20 -13.88
N ARG A 10 32.34 -1.45 -15.19
CA ARG A 10 32.00 -0.47 -16.22
C ARG A 10 30.53 -0.06 -16.11
N ASP A 11 29.63 -1.04 -16.04
CA ASP A 11 28.19 -0.78 -16.04
C ASP A 11 27.75 -0.12 -14.72
N LEU A 12 28.30 -0.58 -13.59
CA LEU A 12 28.07 0.03 -12.28
C LEU A 12 28.51 1.51 -12.26
N ARG A 13 29.70 1.81 -12.80
CA ARG A 13 30.18 3.21 -12.90
C ARG A 13 29.32 4.05 -13.83
N ARG A 14 28.85 3.49 -14.95
CA ARG A 14 27.94 4.20 -15.86
C ARG A 14 26.63 4.55 -15.17
N PHE A 15 26.05 3.60 -14.46
CA PHE A 15 24.80 3.80 -13.72
C PHE A 15 24.96 4.91 -12.67
N ILE A 16 25.97 4.81 -11.81
CA ILE A 16 26.23 5.80 -10.74
C ILE A 16 26.54 7.20 -11.30
N ARG A 17 27.20 7.28 -12.46
CA ARG A 17 27.53 8.56 -13.12
C ARG A 17 26.34 9.23 -13.79
N ASN A 18 25.20 8.57 -13.95
CA ASN A 18 24.01 9.15 -14.54
C ASN A 18 23.00 9.51 -13.42
N PRO A 19 23.10 10.72 -12.82
CA PRO A 19 22.28 11.09 -11.67
C PRO A 19 20.78 11.12 -12.02
N ILE A 20 20.42 11.42 -13.27
CA ILE A 20 19.03 11.45 -13.71
C ILE A 20 18.43 10.05 -13.60
N VAL A 21 19.15 9.03 -14.10
CA VAL A 21 18.71 7.64 -14.07
C VAL A 21 18.64 7.10 -12.64
N VAL A 22 19.66 7.38 -11.81
CA VAL A 22 19.64 6.97 -10.40
C VAL A 22 18.46 7.63 -9.67
N LEU A 23 18.30 8.94 -9.84
CA LEU A 23 17.25 9.71 -9.19
C LEU A 23 15.87 9.27 -9.65
N SER A 24 15.64 9.10 -10.96
CA SER A 24 14.34 8.66 -11.47
C SER A 24 13.98 7.25 -10.97
N SER A 25 14.98 6.36 -10.86
CA SER A 25 14.77 4.97 -10.40
C SER A 25 14.33 4.88 -8.93
N ILE A 26 14.71 5.86 -8.10
CA ILE A 26 14.32 5.93 -6.68
C ILE A 26 13.08 6.82 -6.49
N LEU A 27 13.07 7.99 -7.12
CA LEU A 27 12.05 9.01 -6.93
C LEU A 27 10.69 8.60 -7.51
N MET A 28 10.65 7.95 -8.68
CA MET A 28 9.37 7.58 -9.30
C MET A 28 8.57 6.57 -8.47
N PRO A 29 9.15 5.46 -7.96
CA PRO A 29 8.44 4.58 -7.03
C PRO A 29 7.95 5.28 -5.76
N ILE A 30 8.77 6.17 -5.18
CA ILE A 30 8.39 6.91 -3.97
C ILE A 30 7.24 7.89 -4.25
N LEU A 31 7.30 8.62 -5.37
CA LEU A 31 6.19 9.48 -5.80
C LEU A 31 4.92 8.66 -6.02
N TYR A 32 5.03 7.48 -6.60
CA TYR A 32 3.90 6.56 -6.75
C TYR A 32 3.31 6.15 -5.40
N LEU A 33 4.14 5.86 -4.40
CA LEU A 33 3.68 5.61 -3.02
C LEU A 33 2.93 6.82 -2.46
N VAL A 34 3.47 8.03 -2.59
CA VAL A 34 2.84 9.25 -2.08
C VAL A 34 1.50 9.49 -2.79
N ILE A 35 1.47 9.37 -4.11
CA ILE A 35 0.25 9.55 -4.89
C ILE A 35 -0.78 8.50 -4.50
N LEU A 36 -0.43 7.20 -4.48
CA LEU A 36 -1.39 6.15 -4.14
C LEU A 36 -1.83 6.20 -2.68
N GLY A 37 -0.89 6.40 -1.75
CA GLY A 37 -1.15 6.54 -0.33
C GLY A 37 -2.17 7.64 -0.05
N ASN A 38 -2.04 8.79 -0.73
CA ASN A 38 -2.99 9.91 -0.58
C ASN A 38 -4.25 9.78 -1.46
N SER A 39 -4.15 9.20 -2.66
CA SER A 39 -5.24 9.16 -3.64
C SER A 39 -6.35 8.18 -3.25
N PHE A 40 -6.00 7.07 -2.58
CA PHE A 40 -6.98 6.07 -2.15
C PHE A 40 -7.57 6.35 -0.77
N GLN A 41 -7.13 7.41 -0.08
CA GLN A 41 -7.82 7.95 1.09
C GLN A 41 -9.12 8.71 0.73
N GLY A 42 -9.51 8.73 -0.55
CA GLY A 42 -10.75 9.36 -1.01
C GLY A 42 -12.01 8.71 -0.44
N GLU A 43 -13.01 9.54 -0.13
CA GLU A 43 -14.29 9.11 0.46
C GLU A 43 -15.02 8.11 -0.46
N LEU A 44 -15.10 6.85 -0.03
CA LEU A 44 -15.92 5.84 -0.69
C LEU A 44 -17.41 6.22 -0.59
N LYS A 45 -18.13 6.07 -1.70
CA LYS A 45 -19.56 6.39 -1.78
C LYS A 45 -20.40 5.11 -1.70
N ASN A 46 -21.60 5.21 -1.12
CA ASN A 46 -22.58 4.12 -1.01
C ASN A 46 -22.13 2.90 -0.19
N LEU A 47 -21.39 3.10 0.91
CA LEU A 47 -21.03 1.98 1.78
C LEU A 47 -22.26 1.46 2.54
N PRO A 48 -22.65 0.17 2.42
CA PRO A 48 -23.80 -0.38 3.13
C PRO A 48 -23.46 -0.59 4.61
N LEU A 49 -24.18 0.10 5.49
CA LEU A 49 -24.06 0.02 6.95
C LEU A 49 -25.36 -0.54 7.54
N ALA A 50 -25.28 -1.66 8.25
CA ALA A 50 -26.40 -2.16 9.03
C ALA A 50 -26.53 -1.36 10.33
N VAL A 51 -27.75 -1.01 10.72
CA VAL A 51 -28.03 -0.39 12.01
C VAL A 51 -29.04 -1.25 12.75
N VAL A 52 -28.65 -1.73 13.93
CA VAL A 52 -29.51 -2.52 14.82
C VAL A 52 -29.86 -1.65 16.01
N ASN A 53 -31.14 -1.29 16.10
CA ASN A 53 -31.66 -0.49 17.20
C ASN A 53 -32.40 -1.36 18.21
N MET A 54 -31.80 -1.56 19.39
CA MET A 54 -32.46 -2.27 20.50
C MET A 54 -33.08 -1.30 21.52
N ASP A 55 -32.96 0.01 21.31
CA ASP A 55 -33.43 1.05 22.22
C ASP A 55 -34.53 1.92 21.58
N ASN A 56 -35.67 2.01 22.27
CA ASN A 56 -36.80 2.83 21.83
C ASN A 56 -36.73 4.28 22.35
N GLY A 57 -35.61 4.69 22.96
CA GLY A 57 -35.44 6.01 23.54
C GLY A 57 -35.15 7.14 22.54
N PRO A 58 -35.29 8.41 22.98
CA PRO A 58 -35.17 9.59 22.13
C PRO A 58 -33.75 9.82 21.59
N TYR A 59 -32.71 9.31 22.27
CA TYR A 59 -31.33 9.44 21.83
C TYR A 59 -31.00 8.41 20.73
N ALA A 60 -31.49 7.17 20.83
CA ALA A 60 -31.36 6.19 19.75
C ALA A 60 -32.04 6.68 18.45
N ALA A 61 -33.27 7.21 18.54
CA ALA A 61 -33.96 7.81 17.41
C ALA A 61 -33.24 9.05 16.83
N ARG A 62 -32.46 9.78 17.65
CA ARG A 62 -31.62 10.88 17.17
C ARG A 62 -30.40 10.38 16.41
N VAL A 63 -29.71 9.35 16.90
CA VAL A 63 -28.57 8.72 16.21
C VAL A 63 -28.99 8.24 14.81
N ILE A 64 -30.11 7.51 14.72
CA ILE A 64 -30.63 6.99 13.45
C ILE A 64 -30.92 8.13 12.47
N ARG A 65 -31.58 9.20 12.92
CA ARG A 65 -31.84 10.39 12.09
C ARG A 65 -30.56 11.08 11.62
N LEU A 66 -29.52 11.15 12.46
CA LEU A 66 -28.23 11.70 12.06
C LEU A 66 -27.53 10.84 11.00
N LEU A 67 -27.63 9.51 11.11
CA LEU A 67 -27.10 8.59 10.10
C LEU A 67 -27.88 8.68 8.78
N GLN A 68 -29.21 8.81 8.83
CA GLN A 68 -30.06 9.06 7.65
C GLN A 68 -29.80 10.46 7.03
N ALA A 69 -29.46 11.46 7.85
CA ALA A 69 -29.04 12.77 7.36
C ALA A 69 -27.68 12.69 6.63
N ILE A 70 -26.77 11.82 7.09
CA ILE A 70 -25.50 11.53 6.41
C ILE A 70 -25.73 10.78 5.10
N GLU A 71 -26.74 9.91 5.03
CA GLU A 71 -27.17 9.23 3.80
C GLU A 71 -27.70 10.22 2.75
N SER A 72 -28.44 11.26 3.17
CA SER A 72 -29.02 12.29 2.29
C SER A 72 -28.07 13.43 1.92
N GLY A 73 -26.91 13.54 2.58
CA GLY A 73 -25.83 14.46 2.21
C GLY A 73 -25.06 14.01 0.95
N PRO A 74 -23.80 14.46 0.74
CA PRO A 74 -22.96 13.96 -0.35
C PRO A 74 -22.52 12.49 -0.11
N ARG A 75 -23.48 11.56 -0.18
CA ARG A 75 -23.41 10.09 -0.42
C ARG A 75 -22.21 9.35 0.14
N ARG A 76 -22.11 9.19 1.47
CA ARG A 76 -21.03 8.38 2.08
C ARG A 76 -21.50 6.99 2.53
N ILE A 77 -22.70 6.85 3.10
CA ILE A 77 -23.16 5.60 3.74
C ILE A 77 -24.64 5.36 3.41
N ARG A 78 -24.99 4.13 3.04
CA ARG A 78 -26.38 3.65 2.91
C ARG A 78 -26.76 2.92 4.17
N VAL A 79 -27.76 3.42 4.88
CA VAL A 79 -28.18 2.82 6.15
C VAL A 79 -29.26 1.78 5.88
N SER A 80 -29.08 0.57 6.40
CA SER A 80 -30.09 -0.49 6.37
C SER A 80 -30.43 -0.88 7.80
N GLU A 81 -31.67 -0.65 8.21
CA GLU A 81 -32.12 -1.08 9.53
C GLU A 81 -32.32 -2.60 9.53
N GLU A 82 -31.69 -3.27 10.49
CA GLU A 82 -31.83 -4.70 10.71
C GLU A 82 -32.39 -4.94 12.11
N VAL A 83 -33.28 -5.92 12.24
CA VAL A 83 -34.01 -6.20 13.49
C VAL A 83 -33.15 -6.99 14.47
N ASP A 84 -32.20 -7.77 13.97
CA ASP A 84 -31.40 -8.70 14.76
C ASP A 84 -29.90 -8.45 14.58
N GLN A 85 -29.18 -8.46 15.71
CA GLN A 85 -27.72 -8.38 15.73
C GLN A 85 -27.08 -9.56 15.01
N GLY A 86 -27.63 -10.77 15.14
CA GLY A 86 -27.10 -11.97 14.47
C GLY A 86 -27.08 -11.79 12.95
N ARG A 87 -28.22 -11.38 12.38
CA ARG A 87 -28.35 -11.10 10.94
C ARG A 87 -27.45 -9.97 10.45
N ALA A 88 -27.26 -8.91 11.25
CA ALA A 88 -26.35 -7.84 10.89
C ALA A 88 -24.89 -8.32 10.82
N LEU A 89 -24.47 -9.15 11.77
CA LEU A 89 -23.12 -9.72 11.80
C LEU A 89 -22.89 -10.76 10.69
N ASP A 90 -23.87 -11.62 10.42
CA ASP A 90 -23.78 -12.58 9.32
C ASP A 90 -23.79 -11.86 7.96
N GLY A 91 -24.57 -10.78 7.82
CA GLY A 91 -24.52 -9.91 6.65
C GLY A 91 -23.17 -9.22 6.44
N ILE A 92 -22.39 -8.96 7.50
CA ILE A 92 -20.99 -8.51 7.36
C ILE A 92 -20.11 -9.65 6.83
N LYS A 93 -20.23 -10.86 7.40
CA LYS A 93 -19.45 -12.04 6.95
C LYS A 93 -19.73 -12.43 5.50
N GLU A 94 -20.97 -12.26 5.05
CA GLU A 94 -21.41 -12.51 3.68
C GLU A 94 -21.05 -11.35 2.70
N GLY A 95 -20.50 -10.25 3.22
CA GLY A 95 -20.12 -9.07 2.42
C GLY A 95 -21.29 -8.17 1.99
N LYS A 96 -22.51 -8.41 2.51
CA LYS A 96 -23.70 -7.58 2.27
C LYS A 96 -23.57 -6.20 2.92
N TYR A 97 -22.97 -6.15 4.11
CA TYR A 97 -22.70 -4.91 4.85
C TYR A 97 -21.21 -4.74 5.09
N LYS A 98 -20.71 -3.51 5.00
CA LYS A 98 -19.29 -3.17 5.30
C LYS A 98 -19.08 -2.79 6.77
N GLY A 99 -20.16 -2.61 7.51
CA GLY A 99 -20.16 -2.48 8.96
C GLY A 99 -21.55 -2.61 9.55
N ALA A 100 -21.62 -2.73 10.87
CA ALA A 100 -22.85 -2.76 11.64
C ALA A 100 -22.71 -1.89 12.90
N LEU A 101 -23.68 -1.00 13.11
CA LEU A 101 -23.80 -0.20 14.32
C LEU A 101 -24.89 -0.79 15.22
N ILE A 102 -24.56 -1.11 16.46
CA ILE A 102 -25.47 -1.72 17.42
C ILE A 102 -25.71 -0.76 18.58
N LEU A 103 -26.96 -0.32 18.70
CA LEU A 103 -27.45 0.51 19.81
C LEU A 103 -28.05 -0.41 20.89
N PRO A 104 -27.43 -0.53 22.08
CA PRO A 104 -27.92 -1.42 23.14
C PRO A 104 -29.23 -0.90 23.77
N PRO A 105 -30.05 -1.76 24.40
CA PRO A 105 -31.38 -1.40 24.89
C PRO A 105 -31.42 -0.30 25.97
N ASP A 106 -30.35 -0.14 26.74
CA ASP A 106 -30.23 0.92 27.76
C ASP A 106 -29.50 2.18 27.24
N PHE A 107 -29.27 2.32 25.93
CA PHE A 107 -28.46 3.41 25.35
C PHE A 107 -28.97 4.80 25.75
N SER A 108 -30.23 5.14 25.45
CA SER A 108 -30.83 6.42 25.82
C SER A 108 -30.87 6.62 27.34
N ARG A 109 -31.14 5.55 28.09
CA ARG A 109 -31.20 5.59 29.56
C ARG A 109 -29.84 5.89 30.17
N ASN A 110 -28.77 5.30 29.64
CA ASN A 110 -27.40 5.51 30.10
C ASN A 110 -26.92 6.92 29.78
N ILE A 111 -27.24 7.44 28.59
CA ILE A 111 -26.96 8.84 28.24
C ILE A 111 -27.65 9.81 29.20
N ILE A 112 -28.96 9.61 29.47
CA ILE A 112 -29.72 10.46 30.40
C ILE A 112 -29.13 10.40 31.81
N LYS A 113 -28.69 9.22 32.26
CA LYS A 113 -28.11 8.98 33.59
C LYS A 113 -26.64 9.38 33.70
N ARG A 114 -26.05 10.01 32.67
CA ARG A 114 -24.60 10.30 32.57
C ARG A 114 -23.72 9.08 32.86
N LYS A 115 -24.20 7.89 32.50
CA LYS A 115 -23.42 6.65 32.52
C LYS A 115 -22.86 6.42 31.12
N GLU A 116 -21.72 5.74 31.02
CA GLU A 116 -21.09 5.39 29.75
C GLU A 116 -22.08 4.63 28.83
N GLY A 117 -22.63 5.34 27.85
CA GLY A 117 -23.46 4.76 26.79
C GLY A 117 -22.57 4.30 25.66
N GLY A 118 -21.98 3.11 25.78
CA GLY A 118 -21.17 2.53 24.71
C GLY A 118 -22.03 2.11 23.52
N VAL A 119 -21.62 2.50 22.30
CA VAL A 119 -22.21 1.98 21.05
C VAL A 119 -21.23 0.98 20.46
N GLY A 120 -21.73 -0.18 20.01
CA GLY A 120 -20.91 -1.19 19.34
C GLY A 120 -20.80 -0.89 17.86
N LEU A 121 -19.59 -0.70 17.35
CA LEU A 121 -19.32 -0.57 15.92
C LEU A 121 -18.50 -1.78 15.45
N PHE A 122 -19.12 -2.61 14.62
CA PHE A 122 -18.49 -3.76 13.98
C PHE A 122 -18.13 -3.38 12.55
N LEU A 123 -16.86 -3.55 12.17
CA LEU A 123 -16.35 -3.16 10.86
C LEU A 123 -15.71 -4.35 10.15
N ASP A 124 -15.95 -4.44 8.85
CA ASP A 124 -15.19 -5.32 7.98
C ASP A 124 -13.84 -4.67 7.64
N ASN A 125 -12.79 -5.08 8.36
CA ASN A 125 -11.44 -4.57 8.17
C ASN A 125 -10.68 -5.21 7.01
N THR A 126 -11.32 -6.09 6.21
CA THR A 126 -10.70 -6.57 4.96
C THR A 126 -10.59 -5.43 3.93
N GLU A 127 -11.52 -4.48 3.98
CA GLU A 127 -11.51 -3.25 3.19
C GLU A 127 -11.24 -2.03 4.10
N THR A 128 -9.96 -1.80 4.42
CA THR A 128 -9.52 -0.75 5.38
C THR A 128 -10.09 0.63 5.07
N ILE A 129 -10.17 1.00 3.78
CA ILE A 129 -10.69 2.32 3.35
C ILE A 129 -12.20 2.44 3.67
N ALA A 130 -12.97 1.37 3.45
CA ALA A 130 -14.41 1.34 3.75
C ALA A 130 -14.67 1.43 5.26
N ALA A 131 -13.93 0.63 6.03
CA ALA A 131 -14.01 0.65 7.50
C ALA A 131 -13.70 2.04 8.07
N GLU A 132 -12.65 2.71 7.58
CA GLU A 132 -12.24 4.04 8.03
C GLU A 132 -13.25 5.14 7.64
N THR A 133 -13.83 5.03 6.44
CA THR A 133 -14.90 5.94 5.98
C THR A 133 -16.14 5.80 6.87
N ILE A 134 -16.54 4.57 7.21
CA ILE A 134 -17.67 4.32 8.11
C ILE A 134 -17.38 4.86 9.51
N ARG A 135 -16.18 4.57 10.04
CA ARG A 135 -15.74 5.01 11.37
C ARG A 135 -15.73 6.53 11.50
N SER A 136 -15.15 7.24 10.54
CA SER A 136 -15.06 8.71 10.54
C SER A 136 -16.44 9.38 10.40
N ALA A 137 -17.32 8.81 9.57
CA ALA A 137 -18.69 9.31 9.43
C ALA A 137 -19.50 9.11 10.72
N ILE A 138 -19.43 7.94 11.35
CA ILE A 138 -20.10 7.67 12.63
C ILE A 138 -19.51 8.57 13.72
N ALA A 139 -18.18 8.68 13.82
CA ALA A 139 -17.54 9.58 14.79
C ALA A 139 -18.04 11.04 14.62
N SER A 140 -18.10 11.54 13.39
CA SER A 140 -18.62 12.87 13.07
C SER A 140 -20.10 13.03 13.44
N ALA A 141 -20.92 12.00 13.19
CA ALA A 141 -22.33 11.97 13.59
C ALA A 141 -22.48 12.06 15.11
N MET A 142 -21.66 11.30 15.85
CA MET A 142 -21.74 11.23 17.31
C MET A 142 -21.20 12.50 17.98
N THR A 143 -20.27 13.23 17.36
CA THR A 143 -19.84 14.56 17.84
C THR A 143 -21.02 15.55 17.89
N SER A 144 -21.98 15.45 16.97
CA SER A 144 -23.15 16.35 16.91
C SER A 144 -24.23 16.07 17.97
N ILE A 145 -24.10 14.99 18.76
CA ILE A 145 -25.03 14.65 19.85
C ILE A 145 -24.68 15.43 21.14
N ASP A 146 -23.58 16.20 21.11
CA ASP A 146 -23.08 17.20 22.06
C ASP A 146 -24.04 17.55 23.22
N VAL A 147 -23.84 16.86 24.34
CA VAL A 147 -24.38 17.25 25.65
C VAL A 147 -23.58 18.47 26.10
N LYS A 148 -24.27 19.57 26.45
CA LYS A 148 -23.68 20.91 26.70
C LYS A 148 -22.39 20.91 27.54
N PHE A 149 -21.40 21.62 27.00
CA PHE A 149 -20.02 21.79 27.48
C PHE A 149 -19.88 22.82 28.62
N ILE A 150 -19.12 22.46 29.67
CA ILE A 150 -18.46 23.39 30.61
C ILE A 150 -17.00 22.94 30.74
N PRO A 151 -15.99 23.75 30.36
CA PRO A 151 -14.60 23.32 30.38
C PRO A 151 -13.95 23.59 31.74
N VAL A 152 -13.95 22.61 32.65
CA VAL A 152 -12.91 22.50 33.68
C VAL A 152 -12.65 21.03 34.01
N ARG A 153 -11.41 20.61 33.75
CA ARG A 153 -10.61 19.48 34.27
C ARG A 153 -11.31 18.30 34.98
N GLU A 154 -10.84 17.13 34.55
CA GLU A 154 -10.95 15.78 35.12
C GLU A 154 -12.11 14.89 34.63
N LYS A 155 -11.71 13.91 33.80
CA LYS A 155 -12.31 12.58 33.57
C LYS A 155 -13.80 12.51 33.24
N GLY A 156 -14.04 12.21 31.96
CA GLY A 156 -15.07 11.28 31.51
C GLY A 156 -16.38 11.91 31.04
N GLU A 157 -16.44 12.37 29.79
CA GLU A 157 -17.71 12.68 29.10
C GLU A 157 -17.48 12.65 27.57
N GLN A 158 -17.33 11.45 27.00
CA GLN A 158 -17.43 11.23 25.55
C GLN A 158 -18.13 9.89 25.30
N VAL A 159 -19.02 9.84 24.31
CA VAL A 159 -19.61 8.58 23.83
C VAL A 159 -18.49 7.77 23.18
N ILE A 160 -18.02 6.74 23.87
CA ILE A 160 -16.95 5.87 23.37
C ILE A 160 -17.59 4.85 22.42
N VAL A 161 -17.40 5.06 21.12
CA VAL A 161 -17.70 4.04 20.11
C VAL A 161 -16.69 2.91 20.32
N ARG A 162 -17.17 1.74 20.77
CA ARG A 162 -16.32 0.56 20.94
C ARG A 162 -16.24 -0.14 19.60
N ASN A 163 -15.12 0.07 18.91
CA ASN A 163 -14.82 -0.62 17.66
C ASN A 163 -14.43 -2.06 17.98
N ILE A 164 -15.21 -3.02 17.49
CA ILE A 164 -14.87 -4.43 17.54
C ILE A 164 -14.38 -4.81 16.15
N GLU A 165 -13.07 -4.99 16.05
CA GLU A 165 -12.39 -5.35 14.81
C GLU A 165 -12.58 -6.85 14.54
N LEU A 166 -13.34 -7.19 13.49
CA LEU A 166 -13.53 -8.58 13.06
C LEU A 166 -12.26 -9.17 12.45
N TYR A 167 -11.42 -8.32 11.82
CA TYR A 167 -10.13 -8.69 11.25
C TYR A 167 -9.03 -7.72 11.73
N LYS A 168 -7.79 -8.22 11.80
CA LYS A 168 -6.63 -7.44 12.23
C LYS A 168 -6.42 -6.22 11.33
N LYS A 169 -6.39 -5.02 11.92
CA LYS A 169 -6.08 -3.78 11.21
C LYS A 169 -4.68 -3.82 10.58
N VAL A 170 -4.63 -3.52 9.28
CA VAL A 170 -3.39 -3.25 8.55
C VAL A 170 -3.51 -1.83 7.99
N ASP A 171 -2.53 -0.98 8.32
CA ASP A 171 -2.51 0.39 7.81
C ASP A 171 -2.32 0.37 6.29
N TYR A 172 -3.15 1.14 5.58
CA TYR A 172 -3.18 1.15 4.12
C TYR A 172 -1.84 1.57 3.51
N ASP A 173 -1.20 2.59 4.07
CA ASP A 173 0.11 3.06 3.60
C ASP A 173 1.22 1.99 3.74
N GLN A 174 1.02 1.03 4.64
CA GLN A 174 1.95 -0.09 4.85
C GLN A 174 1.72 -1.23 3.85
N SER A 175 0.47 -1.45 3.44
CA SER A 175 0.13 -2.48 2.45
C SER A 175 0.59 -2.14 1.03
N LEU A 176 0.84 -0.85 0.75
CA LEU A 176 1.39 -0.38 -0.52
C LEU A 176 2.89 -0.66 -0.70
N ILE A 177 3.65 -0.81 0.40
CA ILE A 177 5.12 -0.91 0.36
C ILE A 177 5.60 -2.05 -0.55
N PRO A 178 5.09 -3.30 -0.45
CA PRO A 178 5.53 -4.38 -1.34
C PRO A 178 5.30 -4.07 -2.81
N GLY A 179 4.18 -3.42 -3.16
CA GLY A 179 3.87 -3.03 -4.53
C GLY A 179 4.84 -1.97 -5.07
N VAL A 180 5.21 -1.00 -4.23
CA VAL A 180 6.18 0.05 -4.57
C VAL A 180 7.59 -0.53 -4.75
N VAL A 181 7.98 -1.51 -3.94
CA VAL A 181 9.26 -2.23 -4.11
C VAL A 181 9.28 -3.02 -5.42
N ILE A 182 8.19 -3.73 -5.76
CA ILE A 182 8.10 -4.45 -7.04
C ILE A 182 8.18 -3.46 -8.21
N MET A 183 7.55 -2.29 -8.10
CA MET A 183 7.65 -1.23 -9.10
C MET A 183 9.09 -0.74 -9.26
N ALA A 184 9.82 -0.54 -8.15
CA ALA A 184 11.23 -0.16 -8.18
C ALA A 184 12.10 -1.23 -8.85
N ILE A 185 11.87 -2.51 -8.55
CA ILE A 185 12.54 -3.62 -9.23
C ILE A 185 12.25 -3.55 -10.73
N PHE A 186 10.99 -3.44 -11.13
CA PHE A 186 10.59 -3.41 -12.53
C PHE A 186 11.22 -2.24 -13.31
N LEU A 187 11.17 -1.02 -12.77
CA LEU A 187 11.80 0.15 -13.38
C LEU A 187 13.33 0.01 -13.45
N GLY A 188 13.95 -0.53 -12.39
CA GLY A 188 15.39 -0.81 -12.36
C GLY A 188 15.81 -1.84 -13.40
N THR A 189 15.03 -2.92 -13.55
CA THR A 189 15.29 -3.96 -14.57
C THR A 189 15.08 -3.43 -15.98
N ILE A 190 14.08 -2.56 -16.20
CA ILE A 190 13.84 -1.90 -17.49
C ILE A 190 15.03 -1.03 -17.89
N THR A 191 15.50 -0.22 -16.95
CA THR A 191 16.58 0.73 -17.18
C THR A 191 17.91 -0.01 -17.43
N THR A 192 18.29 -0.91 -16.52
CA THR A 192 19.60 -1.57 -16.57
C THR A 192 19.65 -2.70 -17.60
N GLY A 193 18.54 -3.37 -17.85
CA GLY A 193 18.41 -4.43 -18.85
C GLY A 193 18.15 -3.88 -20.25
N ALA A 194 16.89 -3.49 -20.53
CA ALA A 194 16.46 -3.13 -21.89
C ALA A 194 17.03 -1.82 -22.38
N PHE A 195 16.83 -0.73 -21.64
CA PHE A 195 17.25 0.60 -22.13
C PHE A 195 18.76 0.67 -22.33
N ASN A 196 19.57 0.24 -21.36
CA ASN A 196 21.02 0.26 -21.50
C ASN A 196 21.51 -0.63 -22.65
N THR A 197 20.97 -1.85 -22.79
CA THR A 197 21.37 -2.75 -23.88
C THR A 197 20.99 -2.17 -25.24
N VAL A 198 19.77 -1.66 -25.38
CA VAL A 198 19.29 -1.03 -26.62
C VAL A 198 20.09 0.23 -26.94
N MET A 199 20.40 1.06 -25.93
CA MET A 199 21.21 2.26 -26.10
C MET A 199 22.64 1.93 -26.51
N ASP A 200 23.24 0.87 -25.94
CA ASP A 200 24.59 0.42 -26.33
C ASP A 200 24.64 0.00 -27.81
N LYS A 201 23.55 -0.57 -28.32
CA LYS A 201 23.41 -0.88 -29.75
C LYS A 201 23.27 0.38 -30.60
N PHE A 202 22.42 1.32 -30.18
CA PHE A 202 22.24 2.59 -30.90
C PHE A 202 23.53 3.41 -30.97
N LEU A 203 24.37 3.34 -29.94
CA LEU A 203 25.65 4.05 -29.87
C LEU A 203 26.81 3.28 -30.52
N GLY A 204 26.59 2.08 -31.08
CA GLY A 204 27.65 1.26 -31.68
C GLY A 204 28.66 0.69 -30.66
N ILE A 205 28.36 0.75 -29.36
CA ILE A 205 29.22 0.22 -28.29
C ILE A 205 29.32 -1.30 -28.40
N GLU A 206 28.29 -1.95 -28.97
CA GLU A 206 28.27 -3.39 -29.20
C GLU A 206 29.43 -3.87 -30.10
N GLU A 207 29.78 -3.09 -31.13
CA GLU A 207 30.91 -3.39 -32.03
C GLU A 207 32.26 -3.30 -31.30
N SER A 208 32.36 -2.37 -30.34
CA SER A 208 33.56 -2.22 -29.51
C SER A 208 33.83 -3.45 -28.65
N TYR A 209 32.81 -4.21 -28.27
CA TYR A 209 33.02 -5.47 -27.53
C TYR A 209 33.68 -6.55 -28.39
N LEU A 210 33.44 -6.56 -29.71
CA LEU A 210 34.06 -7.53 -30.63
C LEU A 210 35.57 -7.34 -30.75
N LEU A 211 36.06 -6.13 -30.46
CA LEU A 211 37.49 -5.79 -30.46
C LEU A 211 38.18 -6.14 -29.14
N THR A 212 37.43 -6.55 -28.11
CA THR A 212 37.96 -6.92 -26.80
C THR A 212 38.03 -8.45 -26.65
N PRO A 213 38.93 -9.00 -25.79
CA PRO A 213 39.01 -10.44 -25.54
C PRO A 213 37.85 -10.96 -24.64
N LEU A 214 36.66 -10.37 -24.72
CA LEU A 214 35.46 -10.74 -23.96
C LEU A 214 34.66 -11.80 -24.72
N THR A 215 34.22 -12.85 -24.03
CA THR A 215 33.29 -13.81 -24.63
C THR A 215 31.85 -13.31 -24.51
N LYS A 216 30.94 -13.76 -25.41
CA LYS A 216 29.50 -13.43 -25.31
C LYS A 216 28.92 -13.75 -23.92
N ARG A 217 29.38 -14.84 -23.29
CA ARG A 217 28.95 -15.24 -21.94
C ARG A 217 29.42 -14.27 -20.86
N ASP A 218 30.67 -13.79 -20.95
CA ASP A 218 31.21 -12.81 -20.01
C ASP A 218 30.42 -11.50 -20.04
N ILE A 219 30.01 -11.07 -21.23
CA ILE A 219 29.20 -9.87 -21.43
C ILE A 219 27.82 -10.06 -20.78
N VAL A 220 27.10 -11.12 -21.17
CA VAL A 220 25.73 -11.36 -20.66
C VAL A 220 25.72 -11.54 -19.14
N ILE A 221 26.60 -12.37 -18.59
CA ILE A 221 26.65 -12.57 -17.14
C ILE A 221 27.07 -11.28 -16.43
N GLY A 222 28.04 -10.53 -16.98
CA GLY A 222 28.46 -9.25 -16.40
C GLY A 222 27.34 -8.20 -16.36
N LEU A 223 26.55 -8.10 -17.43
CA LEU A 223 25.38 -7.21 -17.51
C LEU A 223 24.25 -7.65 -16.58
N VAL A 224 23.96 -8.95 -16.49
CA VAL A 224 22.95 -9.47 -15.55
C VAL A 224 23.41 -9.23 -14.10
N THR A 225 24.66 -9.53 -13.77
CA THR A 225 25.18 -9.34 -12.41
C THR A 225 25.20 -7.86 -12.01
N SER A 226 25.67 -6.96 -12.86
CA SER A 226 25.62 -5.51 -12.60
C SER A 226 24.19 -5.00 -12.47
N GLY A 227 23.28 -5.46 -13.33
CA GLY A 227 21.85 -5.16 -13.25
C GLY A 227 21.20 -5.60 -11.94
N VAL A 228 21.53 -6.81 -11.48
CA VAL A 228 21.05 -7.32 -10.19
C VAL A 228 21.57 -6.46 -9.05
N ILE A 229 22.86 -6.11 -9.04
CA ILE A 229 23.44 -5.28 -7.99
C ILE A 229 22.78 -3.90 -7.94
N ASN A 230 22.72 -3.19 -9.08
CA ASN A 230 22.11 -1.86 -9.16
C ASN A 230 20.65 -1.87 -8.71
N THR A 231 19.85 -2.75 -9.29
CA THR A 231 18.42 -2.83 -9.01
C THR A 231 18.13 -3.27 -7.58
N THR A 232 18.94 -4.18 -7.03
CA THR A 232 18.83 -4.58 -5.61
C THR A 232 19.09 -3.39 -4.70
N VAL A 233 20.18 -2.64 -4.91
CA VAL A 233 20.50 -1.45 -4.12
C VAL A 233 19.38 -0.42 -4.18
N ILE A 234 18.87 -0.11 -5.38
CA ILE A 234 17.75 0.81 -5.56
C ILE A 234 16.51 0.32 -4.82
N SER A 235 16.15 -0.95 -4.97
CA SER A 235 14.94 -1.53 -4.37
C SER A 235 15.03 -1.57 -2.85
N THR A 236 16.22 -1.83 -2.29
CA THR A 236 16.47 -1.73 -0.85
C THR A 236 16.36 -0.28 -0.35
N LEU A 237 16.88 0.70 -1.10
CA LEU A 237 16.70 2.12 -0.77
C LEU A 237 15.23 2.54 -0.83
N VAL A 238 14.50 2.13 -1.86
CA VAL A 238 13.06 2.40 -1.99
C VAL A 238 12.29 1.75 -0.85
N LEU A 239 12.59 0.50 -0.47
CA LEU A 239 11.98 -0.15 0.70
C LEU A 239 12.24 0.67 1.97
N PHE A 240 13.48 1.13 2.17
CA PHE A 240 13.86 1.92 3.33
C PHE A 240 13.10 3.26 3.40
N PHE A 241 13.09 4.03 2.32
CA PHE A 241 12.37 5.31 2.27
C PHE A 241 10.86 5.13 2.35
N SER A 242 10.31 4.12 1.68
CA SER A 242 8.87 3.81 1.74
C SER A 242 8.43 3.46 3.14
N ALA A 243 9.21 2.63 3.86
CA ALA A 243 8.93 2.31 5.25
C ALA A 243 9.01 3.55 6.16
N LEU A 244 9.99 4.43 5.94
CA LEU A 244 10.12 5.67 6.70
C LEU A 244 8.91 6.61 6.49
N ILE A 245 8.45 6.75 5.25
CA ILE A 245 7.27 7.58 4.90
C ILE A 245 6.01 7.01 5.55
N SER A 246 5.82 5.69 5.52
CA SER A 246 4.66 5.02 6.14
C SER A 246 4.77 4.87 7.67
N GLY A 247 5.80 5.46 8.31
CA GLY A 247 5.98 5.43 9.76
C GLY A 247 6.50 4.09 10.34
N ILE A 248 6.92 3.15 9.50
CA ILE A 248 7.53 1.89 9.92
C ILE A 248 9.03 2.06 10.07
N TYR A 249 9.51 1.93 11.30
CA TYR A 249 10.93 1.83 11.61
C TYR A 249 11.42 0.39 11.44
N LEU A 250 11.89 0.05 10.22
CA LEU A 250 12.35 -1.30 9.87
C LEU A 250 13.31 -1.91 10.91
N TRP A 251 14.25 -1.12 11.43
CA TRP A 251 15.23 -1.57 12.45
C TRP A 251 14.62 -1.97 13.80
N LYS A 252 13.39 -1.55 14.11
CA LYS A 252 12.71 -1.85 15.37
C LYS A 252 11.78 -3.06 15.24
N THR A 253 11.25 -3.27 14.03
CA THR A 253 10.21 -4.27 13.75
C THR A 253 10.76 -5.54 13.10
N LEU A 254 11.83 -5.44 12.30
CA LEU A 254 12.37 -6.58 11.58
C LEU A 254 13.47 -7.31 12.38
N SER A 255 13.26 -8.62 12.58
CA SER A 255 14.35 -9.54 12.93
C SER A 255 15.37 -9.61 11.79
N LEU A 256 16.64 -9.88 12.13
CA LEU A 256 17.72 -10.06 11.15
C LEU A 256 17.35 -11.12 10.09
N TYR A 257 16.68 -12.20 10.50
CA TYR A 257 16.22 -13.25 9.59
C TYR A 257 15.15 -12.74 8.60
N ALA A 258 14.25 -11.88 9.06
CA ALA A 258 13.22 -11.28 8.21
C ALA A 258 13.82 -10.26 7.22
N PHE A 259 14.85 -9.52 7.64
CA PHE A 259 15.57 -8.63 6.74
C PHE A 259 16.30 -9.41 5.65
N LEU A 260 17.01 -10.48 6.02
CA LEU A 260 17.73 -11.32 5.06
C LEU A 260 16.77 -12.03 4.09
N SER A 261 15.61 -12.48 4.56
CA SER A 261 14.61 -13.12 3.69
C SER A 261 14.02 -12.14 2.68
N ILE A 262 13.69 -10.90 3.07
CA ILE A 262 13.21 -9.86 2.14
C ILE A 262 14.30 -9.51 1.12
N LEU A 263 15.54 -9.36 1.58
CA LEU A 263 16.66 -9.06 0.68
C LEU A 263 16.88 -10.19 -0.33
N LEU A 264 16.78 -11.45 0.10
CA LEU A 264 16.85 -12.61 -0.78
C LEU A 264 15.69 -12.63 -1.80
N ILE A 265 14.47 -12.31 -1.37
CA ILE A 265 13.31 -12.17 -2.28
C ILE A 265 13.60 -11.09 -3.33
N ILE A 266 14.08 -9.91 -2.93
CA ILE A 266 14.43 -8.83 -3.86
C ILE A 266 15.46 -9.30 -4.90
N ILE A 267 16.53 -9.97 -4.46
CA ILE A 267 17.57 -10.48 -5.35
C ILE A 267 16.99 -11.49 -6.34
N LEU A 268 16.20 -12.46 -5.88
CA LEU A 268 15.61 -13.50 -6.73
C LEU A 268 14.61 -12.91 -7.73
N THR A 269 13.74 -12.00 -7.30
CA THR A 269 12.78 -11.31 -8.17
C THR A 269 13.51 -10.47 -9.23
N THR A 270 14.56 -9.75 -8.83
CA THR A 270 15.40 -8.96 -9.73
C THR A 270 16.10 -9.84 -10.77
N LEU A 271 16.69 -10.95 -10.34
CA LEU A 271 17.33 -11.92 -11.23
C LEU A 271 16.33 -12.49 -12.23
N GLY A 272 15.13 -12.87 -11.77
CA GLY A 272 14.06 -13.41 -12.61
C GLY A 272 13.59 -12.41 -13.68
N LEU A 273 13.31 -11.17 -13.27
CA LEU A 273 12.86 -10.11 -14.19
C LEU A 273 13.95 -9.71 -15.18
N LEU A 274 15.21 -9.54 -14.74
CA LEU A 274 16.32 -9.28 -15.66
C LEU A 274 16.53 -10.42 -16.65
N GLY A 275 16.53 -11.67 -16.17
CA GLY A 275 16.66 -12.84 -17.04
C GLY A 275 15.57 -12.88 -18.11
N MET A 276 14.32 -12.65 -17.72
CA MET A 276 13.18 -12.55 -18.65
C MET A 276 13.40 -11.44 -19.68
N MET A 277 13.84 -10.26 -19.25
CA MET A 277 14.09 -9.13 -20.15
C MET A 277 15.20 -9.41 -21.17
N PHE A 278 16.31 -10.02 -20.75
CA PHE A 278 17.39 -10.39 -21.69
C PHE A 278 16.93 -11.43 -22.72
N VAL A 279 16.09 -12.40 -22.31
CA VAL A 279 15.50 -13.37 -23.25
C VAL A 279 14.58 -12.69 -24.26
N ILE A 280 13.76 -11.72 -23.82
CA ILE A 280 12.88 -10.96 -24.72
C ILE A 280 13.70 -10.13 -25.72
N LEU A 281 14.74 -9.43 -25.24
CA LEU A 281 15.61 -8.62 -26.10
C LEU A 281 16.39 -9.47 -27.11
N GLY A 282 16.85 -10.66 -26.70
CA GLY A 282 17.51 -11.60 -27.61
C GLY A 282 16.59 -12.10 -28.73
N ARG A 283 15.27 -12.13 -28.50
CA ARG A 283 14.26 -12.54 -29.49
C ARG A 283 13.64 -11.38 -30.27
N ALA A 284 13.94 -10.14 -29.92
CA ALA A 284 13.37 -8.96 -30.57
C ALA A 284 13.99 -8.77 -31.97
N ASN A 285 13.27 -9.23 -32.99
CA ASN A 285 13.66 -9.13 -34.40
C ASN A 285 13.43 -7.70 -34.95
N HIS A 286 14.25 -6.74 -34.53
CA HIS A 286 14.33 -5.44 -35.18
C HIS A 286 15.70 -5.31 -35.87
N PRO A 287 15.81 -4.75 -37.09
CA PRO A 287 17.10 -4.59 -37.79
C PRO A 287 18.15 -3.73 -37.06
N ARG A 288 17.81 -3.14 -35.91
CA ARG A 288 18.71 -2.40 -35.01
C ARG A 288 18.86 -3.05 -33.62
N ILE A 289 18.15 -4.14 -33.34
CA ILE A 289 18.15 -4.88 -32.07
C ILE A 289 18.78 -6.27 -32.24
N VAL A 290 18.86 -6.80 -33.47
CA VAL A 290 19.56 -8.06 -33.78
C VAL A 290 21.06 -7.82 -33.88
N GLY A 291 21.80 -8.20 -32.84
CA GLY A 291 23.26 -8.12 -32.72
C GLY A 291 23.72 -8.84 -31.45
N VAL A 292 24.79 -9.64 -31.54
CA VAL A 292 25.48 -10.47 -30.52
C VAL A 292 24.64 -11.52 -29.74
N LEU A 293 23.38 -11.25 -29.41
CA LEU A 293 22.45 -12.17 -28.72
C LEU A 293 21.72 -13.15 -29.64
N ALA A 294 21.84 -12.97 -30.96
CA ALA A 294 21.49 -13.98 -31.96
C ALA A 294 22.65 -14.97 -32.17
#